data_AF-A0A9W5YSD5-F1
#
_entry.id   AF-A0A9W5YSD5-F1
#
_cell.length_a   1.000
_cell.length_b   1.000
_cell.length_c   1.000
_cell.angle_alpha   90.00
_cell.angle_beta   90.00
_cell.angle_gamma   90.00
#
_symmetry.space_group_name_H-M   'P 1'
#
loop_
_entity.id
_entity.type
_entity.pdbx_description
1 polymer ?
#
loop_
_entity_poly.entity_id
_entity_poly.type
_entity_poly.pdbx_seq_one_letter_code
_entity_poly.pdbx_strand_id
1 'polypeptide(L)'
;MPTRSLSLTTKIVRAVPHLTANDLSYTSRPSHIANISHTLRKSGILKVSLKFEDDSSQYLQKLLIGLHEQHGHGLPITHSASRGWFWDVRPNSTTFQTPSHQARSETMEEFPWHTDCSYEETPARYFALQVLREDRCGGGTLSVMNVGKLSSLLPPSTCAALVRPEFRIDVPRSL
;
A
#
# COMPACT_ATOMS: atom_id res chain seq x y z
N MET A 1 31.63 35.32 -22.69
CA MET A 1 31.10 34.37 -21.70
C MET A 1 29.65 34.74 -21.39
N PRO A 2 28.63 34.02 -21.88
CA PRO A 2 27.28 34.15 -21.34
C PRO A 2 27.04 33.02 -20.33
N THR A 3 26.81 33.40 -19.09
CA THR A 3 26.43 32.50 -18.01
C THR A 3 25.01 32.00 -18.27
N ARG A 4 24.88 30.73 -18.67
CA ARG A 4 23.60 30.03 -18.74
C ARG A 4 22.99 29.98 -17.34
N SER A 5 21.92 30.73 -17.12
CA SER A 5 21.03 30.53 -15.98
C SER A 5 20.38 29.16 -16.12
N LEU A 6 20.82 28.21 -15.29
CA LEU A 6 20.16 26.93 -15.12
C LEU A 6 18.85 27.19 -14.35
N SER A 7 17.74 27.19 -15.09
CA SER A 7 16.41 27.09 -14.51
C SER A 7 16.33 25.77 -13.74
N LEU A 8 16.47 25.87 -12.41
CA LEU A 8 16.10 24.82 -11.48
C LEU A 8 14.59 24.66 -11.57
N THR A 9 14.16 23.78 -12.47
CA THR A 9 12.80 23.24 -12.45
C THR A 9 12.68 22.44 -11.16
N THR A 10 12.14 23.10 -10.12
CA THR A 10 11.71 22.44 -8.90
C THR A 10 10.70 21.39 -9.30
N LYS A 11 11.14 20.12 -9.38
CA LYS A 11 10.25 18.97 -9.54
C LYS A 11 9.29 19.03 -8.36
N ILE A 12 8.05 19.47 -8.61
CA ILE A 12 6.97 19.36 -7.64
C ILE A 12 6.81 17.86 -7.38
N VAL A 13 7.37 17.40 -6.27
CA VAL A 13 7.01 16.11 -5.69
C VAL A 13 5.55 16.29 -5.29
N ARG A 14 4.63 15.66 -6.01
CA ARG A 14 3.23 15.64 -5.59
C ARG A 14 3.20 14.95 -4.23
N ALA A 15 2.88 15.72 -3.19
CA ALA A 15 2.66 15.17 -1.86
C ALA A 15 1.53 14.12 -1.94
N VAL A 16 1.67 13.06 -1.16
CA VAL A 16 0.62 12.03 -1.01
C VAL A 16 -0.65 12.74 -0.50
N PRO A 17 -1.81 12.57 -1.15
CA PRO A 17 -3.07 13.12 -0.65
C PRO A 17 -3.28 12.71 0.80
N HIS A 18 -3.80 13.62 1.62
CA HIS A 18 -3.88 13.42 3.07
C HIS A 18 -5.26 13.82 3.59
N LEU A 19 -5.89 12.92 4.33
CA LEU A 19 -7.11 13.17 5.09
C LEU A 19 -6.87 12.94 6.59
N THR A 20 -7.71 13.55 7.42
CA THR A 20 -7.70 13.35 8.87
C THR A 20 -9.04 12.80 9.31
N ALA A 21 -9.03 11.78 10.18
CA ALA A 21 -10.20 11.28 10.89
C ALA A 21 -10.05 11.60 12.37
N ASN A 22 -10.99 12.38 12.92
CA ASN A 22 -10.88 12.85 14.30
C ASN A 22 -11.36 11.80 15.31
N ASP A 23 -12.24 10.89 14.88
CA ASP A 23 -12.85 9.86 15.70
C ASP A 23 -13.39 8.72 14.81
N LEU A 24 -13.81 7.62 15.43
CA LEU A 24 -14.29 6.44 14.72
C LEU A 24 -15.58 6.67 13.92
N SER A 25 -16.40 7.67 14.28
CA SER A 25 -17.67 7.96 13.60
C SER A 25 -17.48 8.39 12.14
N TYR A 26 -16.27 8.83 11.77
CA TYR A 26 -15.95 9.15 10.38
C TYR A 26 -16.19 7.97 9.43
N THR A 27 -16.01 6.73 9.91
CA THR A 27 -16.29 5.51 9.13
C THR A 27 -17.77 5.27 8.85
N SER A 28 -18.67 6.00 9.53
CA SER A 28 -20.11 5.97 9.28
C SER A 28 -20.59 7.18 8.46
N ARG A 29 -19.70 8.12 8.10
CA ARG A 29 -20.06 9.32 7.33
C ARG A 29 -19.93 9.03 5.82
N PRO A 30 -21.02 9.07 5.04
CA PRO A 30 -20.95 8.79 3.60
C PRO A 30 -20.00 9.73 2.85
N SER A 31 -19.94 11.01 3.24
CA SER A 31 -19.03 11.99 2.63
C SER A 31 -17.55 11.63 2.83
N HIS A 32 -17.20 11.07 3.98
CA HIS A 32 -15.83 10.66 4.28
C HIS A 32 -15.42 9.44 3.43
N ILE A 33 -16.29 8.44 3.36
CA ILE A 33 -16.09 7.24 2.54
C ILE A 33 -16.00 7.64 1.05
N ALA A 34 -16.89 8.52 0.58
CA ALA A 34 -16.87 9.02 -0.79
C ALA A 34 -15.59 9.79 -1.13
N ASN A 35 -15.09 10.62 -0.21
CA ASN A 35 -13.83 11.34 -0.38
C ASN A 35 -12.64 10.38 -0.48
N ILE A 36 -12.61 9.33 0.36
CA ILE A 36 -11.58 8.29 0.32
C ILE A 36 -11.63 7.57 -1.03
N SER A 37 -12.80 7.07 -1.43
CA SER A 37 -12.96 6.34 -2.70
C SER A 37 -12.60 7.21 -3.91
N HIS A 38 -13.04 8.47 -3.93
CA HIS A 38 -12.68 9.43 -4.97
C HIS A 38 -11.17 9.66 -5.04
N THR A 39 -10.51 9.88 -3.89
CA THR A 39 -9.07 10.14 -3.84
C THR A 39 -8.26 8.91 -4.28
N LEU A 40 -8.65 7.72 -3.85
CA LEU A 40 -8.01 6.46 -4.27
C LEU A 40 -8.14 6.23 -5.78
N ARG A 41 -9.30 6.52 -6.39
CA ARG A 41 -9.46 6.44 -7.84
C ARG A 41 -8.61 7.46 -8.60
N LYS A 42 -8.52 8.69 -8.07
CA LYS A 42 -7.83 9.81 -8.74
C LYS A 42 -6.31 9.75 -8.60
N SER A 43 -5.82 9.35 -7.44
CA SER A 43 -4.40 9.47 -7.08
C SER A 43 -3.70 8.13 -6.89
N GLY A 44 -4.44 7.03 -6.75
CA GLY A 44 -3.89 5.69 -6.50
C GLY A 44 -3.33 5.46 -5.09
N ILE A 45 -3.19 6.52 -4.29
CA ILE A 45 -2.70 6.47 -2.91
C ILE A 45 -3.37 7.55 -2.05
N LEU A 46 -3.54 7.27 -0.77
CA LEU A 46 -4.05 8.19 0.22
C LEU A 46 -3.41 7.88 1.59
N LYS A 47 -3.00 8.93 2.31
CA LYS A 47 -2.67 8.87 3.73
C LYS A 47 -3.89 9.31 4.53
N VAL A 48 -4.23 8.58 5.58
CA VAL A 48 -5.21 9.02 6.58
C VAL A 48 -4.51 9.12 7.93
N SER A 49 -4.60 10.27 8.60
CA SER A 49 -4.15 10.42 9.98
C SER A 49 -5.33 10.27 10.93
N LEU A 50 -5.23 9.30 11.85
CA LEU A 50 -6.16 9.16 12.96
C LEU A 50 -5.73 10.12 14.08
N LYS A 51 -6.69 10.83 14.68
CA LYS A 51 -6.47 11.68 15.88
C LYS A 51 -6.92 10.99 17.16
N PHE A 52 -7.02 9.68 17.12
CA PHE A 52 -7.45 8.80 18.19
C PHE A 52 -6.65 7.50 18.11
N GLU A 53 -6.54 6.79 19.23
CA GLU A 53 -5.92 5.47 19.29
C GLU A 53 -6.85 4.43 18.67
N ASP A 54 -6.28 3.51 17.90
CA ASP A 54 -7.03 2.43 17.23
C ASP A 54 -6.18 1.17 17.12
N ASP A 55 -5.71 0.66 18.26
CA ASP A 55 -4.85 -0.53 18.34
C ASP A 55 -5.51 -1.81 17.80
N SER A 56 -6.83 -1.78 17.66
CA SER A 56 -7.63 -2.90 17.13
C SER A 56 -8.03 -2.72 15.65
N SER A 57 -7.52 -1.68 14.98
CA SER A 57 -7.78 -1.39 13.56
C SER A 57 -9.27 -1.31 13.20
N GLN A 58 -10.12 -0.86 14.13
CA GLN A 58 -11.57 -0.74 13.91
C GLN A 58 -11.89 0.29 12.84
N TYR A 59 -11.12 1.39 12.78
CA TYR A 59 -11.31 2.40 11.75
C TYR A 59 -11.10 1.79 10.36
N LEU A 60 -9.99 1.07 10.17
CA LEU A 60 -9.69 0.45 8.88
C LEU A 60 -10.73 -0.62 8.53
N GLN A 61 -11.12 -1.47 9.48
CA GLN A 61 -12.14 -2.49 9.25
C GLN A 61 -13.47 -1.89 8.79
N LYS A 62 -14.00 -0.91 9.54
CA LYS A 62 -15.28 -0.25 9.21
C LYS A 62 -15.20 0.54 7.91
N LEU A 63 -14.07 1.17 7.64
CA LEU A 63 -13.84 1.86 6.37
C LEU A 63 -13.92 0.89 5.18
N LEU A 64 -13.30 -0.29 5.27
CA LEU A 64 -13.35 -1.28 4.20
C LEU A 64 -14.77 -1.79 3.96
N ILE A 65 -15.54 -2.04 5.02
CA ILE A 65 -16.97 -2.39 4.93
C ILE A 65 -17.74 -1.27 4.21
N GLY A 66 -17.57 -0.02 4.64
CA GLY A 66 -18.26 1.12 4.02
C GLY A 66 -17.89 1.33 2.55
N LEU A 67 -16.61 1.15 2.18
CA LEU A 67 -16.16 1.21 0.79
C LEU A 67 -16.75 0.09 -0.07
N HIS A 68 -16.90 -1.10 0.49
CA HIS A 68 -17.56 -2.23 -0.16
C HIS A 68 -19.04 -1.91 -0.42
N GLU A 69 -19.77 -1.56 0.64
CA GLU A 69 -21.21 -1.32 0.59
C GLU A 69 -21.59 -0.12 -0.29
N GLN A 70 -20.82 0.98 -0.25
CA GLN A 70 -21.21 2.25 -0.90
C GLN A 70 -20.54 2.48 -2.26
N HIS A 71 -19.40 1.83 -2.53
CA HIS A 71 -18.61 2.06 -3.74
C HIS A 71 -18.12 0.79 -4.44
N GLY A 72 -18.56 -0.40 -4.01
CA GLY A 72 -18.28 -1.66 -4.69
C GLY A 72 -16.81 -2.09 -4.65
N HIS A 73 -16.05 -1.64 -3.64
CA HIS A 73 -14.72 -2.19 -3.41
C HIS A 73 -14.82 -3.67 -3.02
N GLY A 74 -13.83 -4.49 -3.41
CA GLY A 74 -13.73 -5.86 -2.89
C GLY A 74 -13.39 -5.87 -1.41
N LEU A 75 -13.80 -6.93 -0.70
CA LEU A 75 -13.35 -7.21 0.66
C LEU A 75 -11.91 -7.80 0.65
N PRO A 76 -11.19 -7.78 1.80
CA PRO A 76 -9.87 -8.41 1.90
C PRO A 76 -9.88 -9.88 1.48
N ILE A 77 -8.80 -10.30 0.81
CA ILE A 77 -8.65 -11.67 0.29
C ILE A 77 -8.45 -12.72 1.41
N THR A 78 -8.76 -13.97 1.08
CA THR A 78 -8.98 -15.09 2.00
C THR A 78 -7.75 -15.54 2.80
N HIS A 79 -6.54 -15.28 2.31
CA HIS A 79 -5.30 -15.59 3.03
C HIS A 79 -5.24 -14.88 4.39
N SER A 80 -5.79 -13.67 4.48
CA SER A 80 -6.03 -12.98 5.75
C SER A 80 -7.27 -13.56 6.44
N ALA A 81 -8.40 -13.75 5.74
CA ALA A 81 -9.68 -14.14 6.36
C ALA A 81 -9.65 -15.41 7.25
N SER A 82 -8.77 -16.39 6.97
CA SER A 82 -8.58 -17.56 7.84
C SER A 82 -7.91 -17.27 9.19
N ARG A 83 -7.28 -16.09 9.33
CA ARG A 83 -6.59 -15.57 10.54
C ARG A 83 -7.08 -14.18 10.97
N GLY A 84 -8.09 -13.63 10.31
CA GLY A 84 -8.58 -12.25 10.48
C GLY A 84 -8.15 -11.31 9.35
N TRP A 85 -8.86 -10.20 9.14
CA TRP A 85 -8.59 -9.29 7.99
C TRP A 85 -7.21 -8.63 8.01
N PHE A 86 -6.48 -8.72 9.12
CA PHE A 86 -5.23 -8.02 9.34
C PHE A 86 -4.06 -8.99 9.44
N TRP A 87 -2.93 -8.52 8.96
CA TRP A 87 -1.64 -9.21 9.02
C TRP A 87 -0.65 -8.28 9.72
N ASP A 88 -0.05 -8.75 10.81
CA ASP A 88 0.91 -7.93 11.55
C ASP A 88 2.23 -7.87 10.78
N VAL A 89 2.65 -6.66 10.40
CA VAL A 89 3.98 -6.41 9.85
C VAL A 89 4.88 -5.99 11.00
N ARG A 90 5.55 -6.97 11.61
CA ARG A 90 6.53 -6.75 12.67
C ARG A 90 7.61 -7.83 12.65
N PRO A 91 8.87 -7.46 12.90
CA PRO A 91 9.94 -8.43 13.09
C PRO A 91 9.60 -9.43 14.19
N ASN A 92 9.73 -10.72 13.90
CA ASN A 92 9.59 -11.79 14.88
C ASN A 92 10.54 -12.93 14.52
N SER A 93 11.34 -13.39 15.49
CA SER A 93 12.33 -14.46 15.29
C SER A 93 11.93 -15.80 15.91
N THR A 94 10.82 -15.85 16.65
CA THR A 94 10.44 -17.03 17.45
C THR A 94 9.05 -17.56 17.15
N THR A 95 8.10 -16.71 16.75
CA THR A 95 6.72 -17.11 16.44
C THR A 95 6.26 -16.50 15.12
N PHE A 96 6.05 -17.34 14.10
CA PHE A 96 5.65 -16.87 12.77
C PHE A 96 4.14 -16.95 12.56
N GLN A 97 3.61 -16.01 11.79
CA GLN A 97 2.21 -15.99 11.34
C GLN A 97 1.95 -16.98 10.21
N THR A 98 2.97 -17.58 9.61
CA THR A 98 2.79 -18.77 8.75
C THR A 98 3.23 -20.04 9.49
N PRO A 99 2.58 -21.20 9.27
CA PRO A 99 2.91 -22.42 10.00
C PRO A 99 4.33 -22.96 9.74
N SER A 100 4.87 -22.75 8.54
CA SER A 100 6.05 -23.47 8.07
C SER A 100 7.26 -22.58 7.78
N HIS A 101 7.09 -21.27 7.66
CA HIS A 101 8.17 -20.35 7.25
C HIS A 101 8.02 -18.95 7.88
N GLN A 102 9.12 -18.21 7.97
CA GLN A 102 9.08 -16.79 8.32
C GLN A 102 8.64 -15.98 7.09
N ALA A 103 7.58 -15.18 7.23
CA ALA A 103 7.21 -14.26 6.16
C ALA A 103 8.23 -13.11 6.09
N ARG A 104 8.44 -12.53 4.91
CA ARG A 104 9.33 -11.35 4.77
C ARG A 104 8.92 -10.18 5.67
N SER A 105 7.62 -10.05 5.94
CA SER A 105 7.05 -9.05 6.87
C SER A 105 7.43 -9.25 8.33
N GLU A 106 8.08 -10.37 8.63
CA GLU A 106 8.51 -10.76 9.96
C GLU A 106 10.04 -10.65 10.13
N THR A 107 10.75 -10.09 9.15
CA THR A 107 12.19 -9.83 9.23
C THR A 107 12.50 -8.33 9.40
N MET A 108 13.76 -8.02 9.69
CA MET A 108 14.30 -6.65 9.70
C MET A 108 14.88 -6.24 8.32
N GLU A 109 14.77 -7.10 7.32
CA GLU A 109 15.41 -6.91 6.02
C GLU A 109 14.64 -5.92 5.15
N GLU A 110 15.32 -5.36 4.15
CA GLU A 110 14.66 -4.50 3.16
C GLU A 110 13.63 -5.28 2.34
N PHE A 111 12.52 -4.62 2.05
CA PHE A 111 11.54 -5.09 1.08
C PHE A 111 11.91 -4.58 -0.32
N PRO A 112 12.30 -5.46 -1.26
CA PRO A 112 12.53 -5.04 -2.64
C PRO A 112 11.26 -4.46 -3.26
N TRP A 113 11.39 -3.65 -4.30
CA TRP A 113 10.24 -3.15 -5.06
C TRP A 113 9.38 -4.31 -5.58
N HIS A 114 8.09 -4.27 -5.26
CA HIS A 114 7.11 -5.27 -5.67
C HIS A 114 5.71 -4.66 -5.78
N THR A 115 4.80 -5.42 -6.37
CA THR A 115 3.36 -5.23 -6.19
C THR A 115 2.80 -6.44 -5.45
N ASP A 116 1.90 -6.19 -4.51
CA ASP A 116 1.23 -7.24 -3.74
C ASP A 116 0.43 -8.16 -4.64
N CYS A 117 0.37 -9.45 -4.28
CA CYS A 117 -0.42 -10.47 -4.97
C CYS A 117 -0.09 -10.61 -6.46
N SER A 118 1.13 -10.29 -6.89
CA SER A 118 1.55 -10.28 -8.31
C SER A 118 1.55 -11.66 -8.99
N TYR A 119 1.35 -12.72 -8.22
CA TYR A 119 1.19 -14.10 -8.69
C TYR A 119 -0.28 -14.53 -8.87
N GLU A 120 -1.24 -13.73 -8.38
CA GLU A 120 -2.66 -14.03 -8.50
C GLU A 120 -3.19 -13.67 -9.89
N GLU A 121 -4.17 -14.44 -10.39
CA GLU A 121 -4.82 -14.14 -11.68
C GLU A 121 -5.55 -12.78 -11.62
N THR A 122 -6.19 -12.48 -10.49
CA THR A 122 -6.86 -11.22 -10.21
C THR A 122 -6.25 -10.55 -8.98
N PRO A 123 -5.15 -9.80 -9.14
CA PRO A 123 -4.46 -9.19 -8.01
C PRO A 123 -5.32 -8.11 -7.33
N ALA A 124 -5.13 -7.94 -6.02
CA ALA A 124 -5.80 -6.90 -5.27
C ALA A 124 -5.48 -5.50 -5.84
N ARG A 125 -6.52 -4.68 -6.03
CA ARG A 125 -6.35 -3.33 -6.60
C ARG A 125 -5.76 -2.33 -5.60
N TYR A 126 -5.98 -2.56 -4.31
CA TYR A 126 -5.51 -1.73 -3.22
C TYR A 126 -5.03 -2.62 -2.08
N PHE A 127 -4.00 -2.15 -1.38
CA PHE A 127 -3.60 -2.63 -0.07
C PHE A 127 -3.71 -1.48 0.93
N ALA A 128 -3.83 -1.80 2.22
CA ALA A 128 -3.90 -0.82 3.29
C ALA A 128 -2.93 -1.20 4.40
N LEU A 129 -2.21 -0.21 4.92
CA LEU A 129 -1.30 -0.35 6.05
C LEU A 129 -1.72 0.64 7.13
N GLN A 130 -1.91 0.13 8.35
CA GLN A 130 -2.10 0.96 9.53
C GLN A 130 -0.84 0.90 10.38
N VAL A 131 -0.32 2.07 10.75
CA VAL A 131 0.80 2.17 11.69
C VAL A 131 0.24 2.04 13.10
N LEU A 132 0.45 0.87 13.72
CA LEU A 132 0.13 0.65 15.14
C LEU A 132 1.22 1.23 16.06
N ARG A 133 2.48 1.06 15.67
CA ARG A 133 3.63 1.70 16.31
C ARG A 133 4.62 2.17 15.27
N GLU A 134 5.10 3.39 15.42
CA GLU A 134 6.18 3.93 14.59
C GLU A 134 7.52 3.29 14.94
N ASP A 135 8.38 3.19 13.93
CA ASP A 135 9.76 2.80 14.14
C ASP A 135 10.51 3.84 14.98
N ARG A 136 11.40 3.37 15.86
CA ARG A 136 12.22 4.21 16.76
C ARG A 136 13.72 4.10 16.47
N CYS A 137 14.09 3.35 15.44
CA CYS A 137 15.47 2.99 15.12
C CYS A 137 15.96 3.63 13.81
N GLY A 138 15.15 4.50 13.19
CA GLY A 138 15.49 5.19 11.93
C GLY A 138 15.19 4.38 10.67
N GLY A 139 14.44 3.28 10.78
CA GLY A 139 13.98 2.43 9.69
C GLY A 139 12.48 2.62 9.38
N GLY A 140 11.82 1.55 8.90
CA GLY A 140 10.38 1.51 8.70
C GLY A 140 9.81 2.47 7.64
N THR A 141 10.65 2.98 6.75
CA THR A 141 10.22 3.92 5.71
C THR A 141 9.48 3.20 4.58
N LEU A 142 8.20 3.53 4.39
CA LEU A 142 7.43 3.07 3.24
C LEU A 142 7.76 3.93 2.01
N SER A 143 8.33 3.31 0.99
CA SER A 143 8.59 3.94 -0.31
C SER A 143 7.55 3.48 -1.33
N VAL A 144 6.97 4.43 -2.08
CA VAL A 144 5.97 4.13 -3.12
C VAL A 144 6.37 4.78 -4.44
N MET A 145 6.25 4.04 -5.53
CA MET A 145 6.57 4.50 -6.87
C MET A 145 5.34 4.52 -7.78
N ASN A 146 5.09 5.64 -8.44
CA ASN A 146 4.05 5.71 -9.47
C ASN A 146 4.57 5.08 -10.78
N VAL A 147 4.08 3.88 -11.10
CA VAL A 147 4.51 3.12 -12.28
C VAL A 147 4.24 3.89 -13.57
N GLY A 148 3.11 4.58 -13.72
CA GLY A 148 2.83 5.37 -14.92
C GLY A 148 3.86 6.49 -15.14
N LYS A 149 4.28 7.15 -14.07
CA LYS A 149 5.38 8.15 -14.13
C LYS A 149 6.72 7.49 -14.42
N LEU A 150 7.03 6.35 -13.79
CA LEU A 150 8.24 5.59 -14.11
C LEU A 150 8.29 5.23 -15.60
N SER A 151 7.22 4.63 -16.13
CA SER A 151 7.11 4.24 -17.53
C SER A 151 7.31 5.41 -18.49
N SER A 152 6.85 6.62 -18.14
CA SER A 152 7.08 7.83 -18.95
C SER A 152 8.54 8.29 -19.00
N LEU A 153 9.38 7.83 -18.06
CA LEU A 153 10.81 8.14 -17.98
C LEU A 153 11.68 7.04 -18.59
N LEU A 154 11.11 5.88 -18.92
CA LEU A 154 11.82 4.76 -19.51
C LEU A 154 11.80 4.84 -21.05
N PRO A 155 12.86 4.35 -21.73
CA PRO A 155 12.83 4.18 -23.18
C PRO A 155 11.66 3.28 -23.61
N PRO A 156 11.03 3.54 -24.77
CA PRO A 156 9.97 2.68 -25.29
C PRO A 156 10.38 1.20 -25.42
N SER A 157 11.64 0.94 -25.79
CA SER A 157 12.19 -0.41 -25.88
C SER A 157 12.25 -1.11 -24.51
N THR A 158 12.58 -0.39 -23.44
CA THR A 158 12.55 -0.92 -22.07
C THR A 158 11.12 -1.24 -21.65
N CYS A 159 10.16 -0.35 -21.90
CA CYS A 159 8.76 -0.63 -21.61
C CYS A 159 8.24 -1.85 -22.38
N ALA A 160 8.57 -1.97 -23.67
CA ALA A 160 8.21 -3.13 -24.49
C ALA A 160 8.84 -4.43 -23.96
N ALA A 161 10.07 -4.35 -23.45
CA ALA A 161 10.73 -5.48 -22.82
C ALA A 161 10.12 -5.85 -21.46
N LEU A 162 9.55 -4.92 -20.70
CA LEU A 162 8.98 -5.20 -19.37
C LEU A 162 7.58 -5.84 -19.42
N VAL A 163 6.82 -5.67 -20.50
CA VAL A 163 5.46 -6.24 -20.66
C VAL A 163 5.47 -7.64 -21.28
N ARG A 164 6.66 -8.19 -21.51
CA ARG A 164 6.89 -9.47 -22.17
C ARG A 164 6.52 -10.65 -21.24
N PRO A 165 5.84 -11.70 -21.74
CA PRO A 165 5.36 -12.82 -20.92
C PRO A 165 6.47 -13.72 -20.34
N GLU A 166 7.72 -13.48 -20.72
CA GLU A 166 8.91 -14.20 -20.24
C GLU A 166 9.22 -13.90 -18.76
N PHE A 167 8.68 -12.81 -18.19
CA PHE A 167 8.79 -12.50 -16.76
C PHE A 167 7.62 -13.14 -16.00
N ARG A 168 7.87 -14.30 -15.36
CA ARG A 168 6.89 -14.99 -14.50
C ARG A 168 7.34 -14.96 -13.05
N ILE A 169 6.40 -14.69 -12.16
CA ILE A 169 6.62 -14.74 -10.72
C ILE A 169 6.06 -16.07 -10.23
N ASP A 170 6.92 -16.95 -9.75
CA ASP A 170 6.51 -18.20 -9.11
C ASP A 170 6.43 -17.99 -7.61
N VAL A 171 5.34 -18.48 -7.00
CA VAL A 171 5.25 -18.59 -5.54
C VAL A 171 5.96 -19.88 -5.13
N PRO A 172 6.87 -19.85 -4.14
CA PRO A 172 7.41 -21.07 -3.58
C PRO A 172 6.25 -21.97 -3.14
N ARG A 173 6.18 -23.20 -3.67
CA ARG A 173 5.14 -24.16 -3.25
C ARG A 173 5.24 -24.34 -1.74
N SER A 174 4.14 -24.08 -1.03
CA SER A 174 3.98 -24.53 0.35
C SER A 174 4.06 -26.06 0.34
N LEU A 175 5.12 -26.61 0.95
CA LEU A 175 5.19 -28.02 1.32
C LEU A 175 4.22 -28.31 2.47
#